data_AF-A0A2D7Y3K0-F1
#
_entry.id   AF-A0A2D7Y3K0-F1
#
_cell.length_a   1.000
_cell.length_b   1.000
_cell.length_c   1.000
_cell.angle_alpha   90.00
_cell.angle_beta   90.00
_cell.angle_gamma   90.00
#
_symmetry.space_group_name_H-M   'P 1'
#
loop_
_entity.id
_entity.type
_entity.pdbx_description
1 polymer ?
#
loop_
_entity_poly.entity_id
_entity_poly.type
_entity_poly.pdbx_seq_one_letter_code
_entity_poly.pdbx_strand_id
1 'polypeptide(L)'
;MVEMLLERFNYIPIIILMMTGLYVVIATGNLVKRLVGLSLFQTSVFLLYITIGKVFGGQPPILASGHGEEGGHGGDAGYGAAEAAAGHAADMAGDHGADHAAEAAHGAADAAGHAAEVLYSNPLPHVLILTAIVVGVATLAVGLALVVRIRETYGTIEDDELNAADYSVETGGSA
;
A
#
# COMPACT_ATOMS: atom_id res chain seq x y z
N MET A 1 -8.69 22.56 -16.48
CA MET A 1 -9.08 21.18 -16.90
C MET A 1 -7.88 20.26 -16.92
N VAL A 2 -6.72 20.73 -17.40
CA VAL A 2 -5.46 19.97 -17.44
C VAL A 2 -4.91 19.70 -16.02
N GLU A 3 -5.04 20.64 -15.08
CA GLU A 3 -4.68 20.44 -13.66
C GLU A 3 -5.46 19.29 -12.98
N MET A 4 -6.77 19.13 -13.25
CA MET A 4 -7.54 17.97 -12.75
C MET A 4 -7.03 16.64 -13.32
N LEU A 5 -6.53 16.66 -14.54
CA LEU A 5 -5.95 15.49 -15.22
C LEU A 5 -4.56 15.15 -14.67
N LEU A 6 -3.77 16.16 -14.29
CA LEU A 6 -2.45 15.98 -13.67
C LEU A 6 -2.55 15.49 -12.23
N GLU A 7 -3.49 15.99 -11.42
CA GLU A 7 -3.75 15.48 -10.06
C GLU A 7 -4.21 14.01 -10.05
N ARG A 8 -4.91 13.58 -11.11
CA ARG A 8 -5.51 12.24 -11.21
C ARG A 8 -4.71 11.29 -12.11
N PHE A 9 -3.55 11.71 -12.60
CA PHE A 9 -2.74 10.93 -13.56
C PHE A 9 -2.36 9.55 -13.02
N ASN A 10 -2.10 9.43 -11.71
CA ASN A 10 -1.77 8.14 -11.08
C ASN A 10 -2.88 7.09 -11.15
N TYR A 11 -4.15 7.48 -11.34
CA TYR A 11 -5.27 6.55 -11.38
C TYR A 11 -5.50 5.94 -12.77
N ILE A 12 -5.13 6.65 -13.84
CA ILE A 12 -5.30 6.19 -15.22
C ILE A 12 -4.62 4.84 -15.49
N PRO A 13 -3.32 4.64 -15.18
CA PRO A 13 -2.67 3.35 -15.41
C PRO A 13 -3.30 2.22 -14.57
N ILE A 14 -3.79 2.54 -13.36
CA ILE A 14 -4.45 1.56 -12.48
C ILE A 14 -5.77 1.08 -13.09
N ILE A 15 -6.59 2.00 -13.60
CA ILE A 15 -7.87 1.65 -14.24
C ILE A 15 -7.62 0.85 -15.52
N ILE A 16 -6.63 1.22 -16.34
CA ILE A 16 -6.26 0.44 -17.53
C ILE A 16 -5.81 -0.96 -17.13
N LEU A 17 -4.98 -1.08 -16.10
CA LEU A 17 -4.52 -2.37 -15.59
C LEU A 17 -5.69 -3.23 -15.07
N MET A 18 -6.64 -2.61 -14.36
CA MET A 18 -7.84 -3.26 -13.85
C MET A 18 -8.74 -3.78 -14.97
N MET A 19 -8.97 -2.95 -16.00
CA MET A 19 -9.71 -3.36 -17.19
C MET A 19 -8.99 -4.47 -17.95
N THR A 20 -7.67 -4.42 -18.04
CA THR A 20 -6.85 -5.48 -18.66
C THR A 20 -6.99 -6.79 -17.89
N GLY A 21 -6.95 -6.77 -16.56
CA GLY A 21 -7.14 -7.96 -15.73
C GLY A 21 -8.52 -8.60 -15.93
N LEU A 22 -9.58 -7.79 -15.89
CA LEU A 22 -10.94 -8.28 -16.15
C LEU A 22 -11.10 -8.79 -17.58
N TYR A 23 -10.49 -8.12 -18.56
CA TYR A 23 -10.50 -8.54 -19.96
C TYR A 23 -9.87 -9.93 -20.13
N VAL A 24 -8.71 -10.18 -19.51
CA VAL A 24 -8.05 -11.50 -19.59
C VAL A 24 -8.93 -12.59 -18.98
N VAL A 25 -9.64 -12.33 -17.87
CA VAL A 25 -10.56 -13.31 -17.26
C VAL A 25 -11.69 -13.69 -18.22
N ILE A 26 -12.28 -12.70 -18.91
CA ILE A 26 -13.43 -12.93 -19.80
C ILE A 26 -12.98 -13.53 -21.15
N ALA A 27 -11.86 -13.06 -21.71
CA ALA A 27 -11.44 -13.39 -23.07
C ALA A 27 -10.67 -14.70 -23.20
N THR A 28 -10.29 -15.35 -22.08
CA THR A 28 -9.46 -16.56 -22.13
C THR A 28 -10.30 -17.82 -22.04
N GLY A 29 -10.04 -18.76 -22.96
CA GLY A 29 -10.55 -20.13 -22.93
C GLY A 29 -9.67 -21.09 -22.13
N ASN A 30 -8.49 -20.68 -21.66
CA ASN A 30 -7.62 -21.54 -20.86
C ASN A 30 -7.74 -21.21 -19.38
N LEU A 31 -7.94 -22.24 -18.53
CA LEU A 31 -8.13 -22.07 -17.08
C LEU A 31 -6.94 -21.40 -16.38
N VAL A 32 -5.70 -21.69 -16.79
CA VAL A 32 -4.49 -21.07 -16.22
C VAL A 32 -4.45 -19.58 -16.57
N LYS A 33 -4.77 -19.22 -17.81
CA LYS A 33 -4.78 -17.81 -18.24
C LYS A 33 -5.88 -17.01 -17.54
N ARG A 34 -7.04 -17.61 -17.27
CA ARG A 34 -8.08 -17.01 -16.42
C ARG A 34 -7.55 -16.72 -15.02
N LEU A 35 -6.78 -17.63 -14.43
CA LEU A 35 -6.20 -17.44 -13.10
C LEU A 35 -5.16 -16.31 -13.07
N VAL A 36 -4.35 -16.19 -14.13
CA VAL A 36 -3.41 -15.06 -14.31
C VAL A 36 -4.17 -13.74 -14.46
N GLY A 37 -5.27 -13.72 -15.22
CA GLY A 37 -6.15 -12.55 -15.31
C GLY A 37 -6.72 -12.13 -13.96
N LEU A 38 -7.14 -13.11 -13.15
CA LEU A 38 -7.70 -12.87 -11.82
C LEU A 38 -6.65 -12.29 -10.85
N SER A 39 -5.41 -12.81 -10.87
CA SER A 39 -4.33 -12.29 -10.02
C SER A 39 -3.87 -10.88 -10.43
N LEU A 40 -3.89 -10.58 -11.73
CA LEU A 40 -3.60 -9.25 -12.27
C LEU A 40 -4.70 -8.26 -11.90
N PHE A 41 -5.97 -8.67 -11.99
CA PHE A 41 -7.10 -7.88 -11.51
C PHE A 41 -6.97 -7.59 -10.00
N GLN A 42 -6.66 -8.59 -9.18
CA GLN A 42 -6.46 -8.40 -7.75
C GLN A 42 -5.31 -7.43 -7.43
N THR A 43 -4.19 -7.55 -8.14
CA THR A 43 -3.04 -6.64 -8.00
C THR A 43 -3.42 -5.20 -8.34
N SER A 44 -4.28 -4.99 -9.34
CA SER A 44 -4.76 -3.65 -9.69
C SER A 44 -5.61 -3.01 -8.59
N VAL A 45 -6.42 -3.80 -7.88
CA VAL A 45 -7.21 -3.33 -6.73
C VAL A 45 -6.29 -2.90 -5.58
N PHE A 46 -5.18 -3.60 -5.36
CA PHE A 46 -4.18 -3.19 -4.37
C PHE A 46 -3.57 -1.84 -4.70
N LEU A 47 -3.16 -1.62 -5.95
CA LEU A 47 -2.60 -0.34 -6.39
C LEU A 47 -3.60 0.80 -6.25
N LEU A 48 -4.89 0.55 -6.52
CA LEU A 48 -5.96 1.54 -6.28
C LEU A 48 -6.05 1.92 -4.79
N TYR A 49 -6.03 0.91 -3.91
CA TYR A 49 -6.14 1.13 -2.46
C TYR A 49 -4.92 1.87 -1.90
N ILE A 50 -3.71 1.55 -2.38
CA ILE A 50 -2.48 2.27 -2.02
C ILE A 50 -2.56 3.73 -2.47
N THR A 51 -3.04 3.98 -3.68
CA THR A 51 -3.09 5.35 -4.24
C THR A 51 -4.04 6.26 -3.46
N ILE A 52 -5.15 5.73 -2.95
CA ILE A 52 -6.08 6.48 -2.09
C ILE A 52 -5.51 6.67 -0.67
N GLY A 53 -4.73 5.70 -0.19
CA GLY A 53 -4.16 5.71 1.17
C GLY A 53 -2.85 6.47 1.35
N LYS A 54 -2.15 6.75 0.26
CA LYS A 54 -0.80 7.35 0.29
C LYS A 54 -0.89 8.86 0.44
N VAL A 55 -0.31 9.37 1.52
CA VAL A 55 -0.13 10.81 1.77
C VAL A 55 1.29 11.20 1.38
N PHE A 56 1.46 12.33 0.68
CA PHE A 56 2.79 12.84 0.31
C PHE A 56 3.57 13.27 1.56
N GLY A 57 4.81 12.79 1.69
CA GLY A 57 5.65 13.05 2.87
C GLY A 57 5.32 12.21 4.11
N GLY A 58 4.30 11.33 4.04
CA GLY A 58 3.88 10.50 5.16
C GLY A 58 4.88 9.39 5.50
N GLN A 59 5.31 9.30 6.76
CA GLN A 59 6.10 8.21 7.29
C GLN A 59 5.25 6.92 7.43
N PRO A 60 5.87 5.72 7.38
CA PRO A 60 5.18 4.46 7.69
C PRO A 60 4.49 4.53 9.07
N PRO A 61 3.26 4.00 9.22
CA PRO A 61 2.51 4.06 10.48
C PRO A 61 3.07 3.07 11.51
N ILE A 62 4.31 3.29 11.94
CA ILE A 62 5.04 2.51 12.93
C ILE A 62 5.64 3.50 13.92
N LEU A 63 5.36 3.31 15.20
CA LEU A 63 5.95 4.14 16.25
C LEU A 63 7.44 3.81 16.33
N ALA A 64 8.31 4.77 16.04
CA ALA A 64 9.74 4.61 16.22
C ALA A 64 10.06 4.58 17.73
N SER A 65 10.14 3.39 18.32
CA SER A 65 10.71 3.22 19.67
C SER A 65 12.23 3.27 19.55
N GLY A 66 12.86 4.31 20.11
CA GLY A 66 14.33 4.42 20.15
C GLY A 66 14.96 3.21 20.86
N HIS A 67 15.88 2.54 20.19
CA HIS A 67 16.89 1.70 20.83
C HIS A 67 18.24 2.41 20.70
N GLY A 68 18.62 3.09 21.78
CA GLY A 68 19.98 3.48 22.12
C GLY A 68 20.13 3.23 23.61
N GLU A 69 21.11 2.42 23.98
CA GLU A 69 21.40 2.00 25.34
C GLU A 69 21.76 3.18 26.25
N GLU A 70 21.18 3.26 27.45
CA GLU A 70 21.87 3.40 28.72
C GLU A 70 20.84 3.28 29.86
N GLY A 71 21.22 2.59 30.93
CA GLY A 71 20.29 2.09 31.95
C GLY A 71 19.66 3.16 32.82
N GLY A 72 18.57 2.77 33.48
CA GLY A 72 18.10 3.41 34.71
C GLY A 72 16.75 4.11 34.59
N HIS A 73 15.74 3.41 35.10
CA HIS A 73 14.46 3.93 35.58
C HIS A 73 13.45 4.49 34.58
N GLY A 74 12.24 3.94 34.69
CA GLY A 74 11.05 4.50 34.07
C GLY A 74 10.85 5.94 34.50
N GLY A 75 10.48 6.76 33.54
CA GLY A 75 10.11 8.15 33.74
C GLY A 75 10.36 8.93 32.46
N ASP A 76 9.29 9.17 31.72
CA ASP A 76 9.05 10.43 31.01
C ASP A 76 10.27 11.21 30.46
N ALA A 77 10.62 10.97 29.18
CA ALA A 77 11.61 11.78 28.46
C ALA A 77 10.96 12.55 27.31
N GLY A 78 10.13 13.54 27.67
CA GLY A 78 9.61 14.58 26.78
C GLY A 78 10.34 15.93 26.93
N TYR A 79 11.44 15.97 27.66
CA TYR A 79 12.11 17.20 28.06
C TYR A 79 13.62 16.93 28.16
N GLY A 80 14.33 17.25 27.09
CA GLY A 80 15.79 17.11 27.06
C GLY A 80 16.44 17.80 25.87
N ALA A 81 15.72 17.97 24.76
CA ALA A 81 16.18 18.80 23.64
C ALA A 81 16.02 20.30 23.92
N ALA A 82 15.00 20.69 24.70
CA ALA A 82 14.75 22.09 25.05
C ALA A 82 15.82 22.66 26.00
N GLU A 83 16.38 21.83 26.89
CA GLU A 83 17.36 22.27 27.89
C GLU A 83 18.76 22.46 27.27
N ALA A 84 19.13 21.62 26.30
CA ALA A 84 20.36 21.78 25.51
C ALA A 84 20.31 23.03 24.59
N ALA A 85 19.14 23.37 24.04
CA ALA A 85 18.95 24.59 23.24
C ALA A 85 18.87 25.86 24.10
N ALA A 86 18.27 25.79 25.29
CA ALA A 86 18.20 26.90 26.24
C ALA A 86 19.59 27.30 26.76
N GLY A 87 20.49 26.33 26.95
CA GLY A 87 21.89 26.59 27.32
C GLY A 87 22.69 27.35 26.26
N HIS A 88 22.42 27.12 24.97
CA HIS A 88 23.13 27.80 23.87
C HIS A 88 22.53 29.18 23.51
N ALA A 89 21.25 29.40 23.82
CA ALA A 89 20.59 30.70 23.64
C ALA A 89 20.96 31.71 24.75
N ALA A 90 21.29 31.24 25.95
CA ALA A 90 21.69 32.10 27.07
C ALA A 90 23.08 32.74 26.85
N ASP A 91 23.97 32.11 26.09
CA ASP A 91 25.33 32.62 25.78
C ASP A 91 25.27 33.79 24.76
N MET A 92 24.23 33.85 23.92
CA MET A 92 24.07 34.87 22.88
C MET A 92 23.29 36.12 23.33
N ALA A 93 22.86 36.20 24.60
CA ALA A 93 22.14 37.35 25.16
C ALA A 93 23.06 38.44 25.73
N GLY A 94 24.31 38.49 25.28
CA GLY A 94 25.24 39.57 25.59
C GLY A 94 25.07 40.76 24.64
N ASP A 95 24.36 41.79 25.13
CA ASP A 95 24.56 43.23 24.86
C ASP A 95 23.53 44.01 24.01
N HIS A 96 22.82 43.50 23.00
CA HIS A 96 21.98 44.41 22.18
C HIS A 96 20.53 43.97 21.92
N GLY A 97 19.60 44.67 22.60
CA GLY A 97 18.37 45.22 22.03
C GLY A 97 17.19 44.26 21.80
N ALA A 98 16.11 44.48 22.55
CA ALA A 98 14.86 43.71 22.57
C ALA A 98 14.09 43.62 21.24
N ASP A 99 14.60 44.23 20.18
CA ASP A 99 13.89 44.47 18.93
C ASP A 99 14.24 43.40 17.87
N HIS A 100 15.47 42.86 17.92
CA HIS A 100 15.91 41.73 17.08
C HIS A 100 15.46 40.37 17.64
N ALA A 101 15.05 40.32 18.91
CA ALA A 101 14.52 39.13 19.55
C ALA A 101 13.16 38.69 18.96
N ALA A 102 12.36 39.65 18.48
CA ALA A 102 11.03 39.38 17.93
C ALA A 102 11.08 38.74 16.53
N GLU A 103 12.04 39.16 15.69
CA GLU A 103 12.20 38.65 14.32
C GLU A 103 12.92 37.28 14.32
N ALA A 104 13.90 37.09 15.22
CA ALA A 104 14.54 35.80 15.46
C ALA A 104 13.57 34.79 16.10
N ALA A 105 12.65 35.23 16.97
CA ALA A 105 11.60 34.39 17.54
C ALA A 105 10.58 33.93 16.49
N HIS A 106 10.25 34.78 15.50
CA HIS A 106 9.36 34.40 14.40
C HIS A 106 10.03 33.43 13.43
N GLY A 107 11.31 33.64 13.07
CA GLY A 107 12.07 32.69 12.24
C GLY A 107 12.35 31.35 12.92
N ALA A 108 12.55 31.35 14.24
CA ALA A 108 12.70 30.13 15.04
C ALA A 108 11.37 29.38 15.21
N ALA A 109 10.22 30.09 15.26
CA ALA A 109 8.89 29.49 15.30
C ALA A 109 8.52 28.81 13.96
N ASP A 110 8.90 29.39 12.82
CA ASP A 110 8.72 28.77 11.50
C ASP A 110 9.62 27.54 11.31
N ALA A 111 10.87 27.58 11.80
CA ALA A 111 11.78 26.44 11.78
C ALA A 111 11.36 25.31 12.74
N ALA A 112 10.78 25.65 13.91
CA ALA A 112 10.24 24.69 14.87
C ALA A 112 8.89 24.10 14.41
N GLY A 113 8.09 24.85 13.64
CA GLY A 113 6.82 24.40 13.06
C GLY A 113 6.99 23.28 12.04
N HIS A 114 8.13 23.21 11.36
CA HIS A 114 8.45 22.14 10.39
C HIS A 114 9.13 20.90 10.99
N ALA A 115 9.50 20.94 12.28
CA ALA A 115 10.33 19.89 12.89
C ALA A 115 9.54 18.87 13.73
N ALA A 116 8.24 19.06 14.00
CA ALA A 116 7.57 18.26 15.03
C ALA A 116 6.13 17.80 14.73
N GLU A 117 5.67 17.83 13.48
CA GLU A 117 4.50 17.03 13.09
C GLU A 117 4.96 15.89 12.19
N VAL A 118 5.28 14.75 12.80
CA VAL A 118 5.53 13.52 12.05
C VAL A 118 4.22 13.10 11.39
N LEU A 119 4.07 13.48 10.13
CA LEU A 119 2.92 13.09 9.31
C LEU A 119 3.02 11.59 9.03
N TYR A 120 2.08 10.80 9.54
CA TYR A 120 1.97 9.37 9.25
C TYR A 120 1.03 9.12 8.06
N SER A 121 1.33 8.10 7.27
CA SER A 121 0.39 7.60 6.25
C SER A 121 -0.83 6.92 6.90
N ASN A 122 -1.96 6.87 6.18
CA ASN A 122 -3.19 6.26 6.70
C ASN A 122 -2.98 4.75 7.01
N PRO A 123 -3.23 4.29 8.26
CA PRO A 123 -3.03 2.89 8.63
C PRO A 123 -4.12 1.95 8.09
N LEU A 124 -5.31 2.47 7.75
CA LEU A 124 -6.44 1.65 7.32
C LEU A 124 -6.15 0.91 5.99
N PRO A 125 -5.69 1.58 4.91
CA PRO A 125 -5.33 0.90 3.67
C PRO A 125 -4.24 -0.16 3.85
N HIS A 126 -3.27 0.07 4.74
CA HIS A 126 -2.15 -0.86 4.93
C HIS A 126 -2.62 -2.21 5.47
N VAL A 127 -3.48 -2.22 6.50
CA VAL A 127 -4.03 -3.46 7.08
C VAL A 127 -4.96 -4.16 6.09
N LEU A 128 -5.80 -3.40 5.38
CA LEU A 128 -6.74 -3.96 4.41
C LEU A 128 -6.04 -4.61 3.21
N ILE A 129 -4.90 -4.07 2.77
CA ILE A 129 -4.08 -4.70 1.73
C ILE A 129 -3.40 -5.95 2.28
N LEU A 130 -2.86 -5.92 3.51
CA LEU A 130 -2.18 -7.08 4.09
C LEU A 130 -3.10 -8.30 4.18
N THR A 131 -4.35 -8.11 4.63
CA THR A 131 -5.34 -9.19 4.66
C THR A 131 -5.73 -9.63 3.25
N ALA A 132 -5.92 -8.69 2.33
CA ALA A 132 -6.30 -9.01 0.96
C ALA A 132 -5.19 -9.75 0.19
N ILE A 133 -3.91 -9.49 0.45
CA ILE A 133 -2.78 -10.23 -0.13
C ILE A 133 -2.82 -11.69 0.32
N VAL A 134 -3.00 -11.96 1.62
CA VAL A 134 -3.06 -13.32 2.14
C VAL A 134 -4.24 -14.09 1.54
N VAL A 135 -5.42 -13.46 1.49
CA VAL A 135 -6.60 -14.05 0.84
C VAL A 135 -6.34 -14.31 -0.64
N GLY A 136 -5.68 -13.39 -1.34
CA GLY A 136 -5.32 -13.57 -2.76
C GLY A 136 -4.40 -14.73 -3.05
N VAL A 137 -3.32 -14.86 -2.28
CA VAL A 137 -2.38 -15.98 -2.43
C VAL A 137 -3.08 -17.30 -2.11
N ALA A 138 -3.94 -17.32 -1.09
CA ALA A 138 -4.71 -18.52 -0.73
C ALA A 138 -5.69 -18.94 -1.84
N THR A 139 -6.48 -18.01 -2.38
CA THR A 139 -7.44 -18.32 -3.46
C THR A 139 -6.74 -18.69 -4.76
N LEU A 140 -5.59 -18.07 -5.08
CA LEU A 140 -4.77 -18.44 -6.23
C LEU A 140 -4.21 -19.87 -6.06
N ALA A 141 -3.70 -20.22 -4.89
CA ALA A 141 -3.20 -21.56 -4.61
C ALA A 141 -4.30 -22.62 -4.77
N VAL A 142 -5.49 -22.37 -4.22
CA VAL A 142 -6.66 -23.25 -4.39
C VAL A 142 -7.08 -23.34 -5.85
N GLY A 143 -7.13 -22.21 -6.55
CA GLY A 143 -7.45 -22.17 -7.98
C GLY A 143 -6.48 -22.99 -8.83
N LEU A 144 -5.16 -22.85 -8.61
CA LEU A 144 -4.16 -23.69 -9.28
C LEU A 144 -4.31 -25.16 -8.93
N ALA A 145 -4.55 -25.49 -7.66
CA ALA A 145 -4.78 -26.87 -7.24
C ALA A 145 -5.99 -27.49 -7.96
N LEU A 146 -7.08 -26.73 -8.11
CA LEU A 146 -8.25 -27.14 -8.88
C LEU A 146 -7.91 -27.33 -10.36
N VAL A 147 -7.16 -26.41 -10.98
CA VAL A 147 -6.74 -26.55 -12.38
C VAL A 147 -5.88 -27.79 -12.60
N VAL A 148 -4.93 -28.06 -11.70
CA VAL A 148 -4.12 -29.29 -11.74
C VAL A 148 -5.02 -30.53 -11.62
N ARG A 149 -5.98 -30.52 -10.70
CA ARG A 149 -6.90 -31.65 -10.50
C ARG A 149 -7.81 -31.89 -11.70
N ILE A 150 -8.29 -30.83 -12.34
CA ILE A 150 -9.08 -30.90 -13.57
C ILE A 150 -8.23 -31.52 -14.68
N ARG A 151 -6.99 -31.05 -14.88
CA ARG A 151 -6.07 -31.62 -15.87
C ARG A 151 -5.81 -33.11 -15.65
N GLU A 152 -5.65 -33.55 -14.40
CA GLU A 152 -5.44 -34.97 -14.08
C GLU A 152 -6.66 -35.85 -14.44
N THR A 153 -7.87 -35.29 -14.35
CA THR A 153 -9.12 -36.03 -14.55
C THR A 153 -9.58 -35.99 -16.01
N TYR A 154 -9.51 -34.83 -16.65
CA TYR A 154 -9.99 -34.58 -18.02
C TYR A 154 -8.89 -34.62 -19.07
N GLY A 155 -7.61 -34.54 -18.68
CA GLY A 155 -6.47 -34.51 -19.60
C GLY A 155 -6.21 -33.15 -20.27
N THR A 156 -7.10 -32.16 -20.10
CA THR A 156 -7.04 -30.84 -20.73
C THR A 156 -7.28 -29.70 -19.74
N ILE A 157 -6.91 -28.48 -20.14
CA ILE A 157 -7.10 -27.23 -19.40
C ILE A 157 -7.81 -26.15 -20.24
N GLU A 158 -8.30 -26.53 -21.42
CA GLU A 158 -9.06 -25.66 -22.32
C GLU A 158 -10.56 -25.82 -22.02
N ASP A 159 -11.24 -24.70 -21.78
CA ASP A 159 -12.64 -24.60 -21.37
C ASP A 159 -13.57 -25.22 -22.43
N ASP A 160 -13.28 -25.03 -23.73
CA ASP A 160 -14.07 -25.60 -24.83
C ASP A 160 -14.05 -27.13 -24.83
N GLU A 161 -12.88 -27.73 -24.58
CA GLU A 161 -12.71 -29.19 -24.53
C GLU A 161 -13.36 -29.77 -23.26
N LEU A 162 -13.28 -29.06 -22.13
CA LEU A 162 -13.94 -29.45 -20.89
C LEU A 162 -15.46 -29.46 -21.05
N ASN A 163 -16.03 -28.40 -21.65
CA ASN A 163 -17.46 -28.33 -21.92
C ASN A 163 -17.91 -29.47 -22.85
N ALA A 164 -17.15 -29.77 -23.91
CA ALA A 164 -17.45 -30.86 -24.81
C ALA A 164 -17.43 -32.24 -24.12
N ALA A 165 -16.47 -32.47 -23.22
CA ALA A 165 -16.39 -33.70 -22.44
C ALA A 165 -17.63 -33.88 -21.54
N ASP A 166 -18.07 -32.82 -20.85
CA ASP A 166 -19.26 -32.87 -20.00
C ASP A 166 -20.54 -33.16 -20.79
N TYR A 167 -20.73 -32.56 -21.98
CA TYR A 167 -21.86 -32.86 -22.87
C TYR A 167 -21.89 -34.33 -23.32
N SER A 168 -20.73 -34.93 -23.60
CA SER A 168 -20.65 -36.33 -24.03
C SER A 168 -21.07 -37.31 -22.92
N VAL A 169 -20.81 -36.95 -21.66
CA VAL A 169 -21.22 -37.74 -20.49
C VAL A 169 -22.73 -37.61 -20.25
N GLU A 170 -23.27 -36.39 -20.41
CA GLU A 170 -24.68 -36.10 -20.12
C GLU A 170 -25.64 -36.66 -21.19
N THR A 171 -25.20 -36.69 -22.45
CA THR A 171 -25.98 -37.28 -23.56
C THR A 171 -25.95 -38.81 -23.60
N GLY A 172 -25.12 -39.45 -22.76
CA GLY A 172 -24.98 -40.90 -22.69
C GLY A 172 -24.28 -41.46 -23.94
N GLY A 173 -23.11 -42.09 -23.73
CA GLY A 173 -22.38 -42.79 -24.77
C GLY A 173 -23.30 -43.61 -25.68
N SER A 174 -23.54 -43.07 -26.87
CA SER A 174 -24.33 -43.67 -27.94
C SER A 174 -23.53 -43.54 -29.23
N ALA A 175 -22.50 -44.36 -29.32
CA ALA A 175 -21.88 -44.80 -30.56
C ALA A 175 -21.48 -46.27 -30.40
#